data_AF-A0A1A7QLY3-F1
#
_entry.id   AF-A0A1A7QLY3-F1
#
_cell.length_a   1.000
_cell.length_b   1.000
_cell.length_c   1.000
_cell.angle_alpha   90.00
_cell.angle_beta   90.00
_cell.angle_gamma   90.00
#
_symmetry.space_group_name_H-M   'P 1'
#
loop_
_entity.id
_entity.type
_entity.pdbx_description
1 polymer ?
#
loop_
_entity_poly.entity_id
_entity_poly.type
_entity_poly.pdbx_seq_one_letter_code
_entity_poly.pdbx_strand_id
1 'polypeptide(L)'
;MDCTALDARGASALDTIPEACGKVTVGCSDVAGIVQAVIETSGVLRAEHRELQGTVHELEKDQRRVAEASDEARLLSASAIERLGQGTSQIQSSLSQITRLLDMVETLATHVTGFAAAMDQVKRCSKDIAQIAETTNILALNATIEAMRAGDAGRTFAVVANEVKSLAGETRKATDEIGDVIETLGAEATTVIERIEEGAKASSQAKNSVASIEQTLTGVTDLVEEVDAQNDQIAKATAMMTGNVMRVQDVLESFDKAANGNEQKLATVHSRMEDLEMVASDMFDRLVQSGLAPQDSVMVEKAQRQARLVEKLTEEAIAAGELTLEQVFDQDYRLIEGSNPQRFRTGLMDWAHRKWRPALDALPAEDERIMAAACTDMKGYLPTHISKHSRTPTGDLTHDTQFCRDGRMILEPIDQKAKRSFAPYMMAVYRQEGDGQTYRVVRNVYVPMTIQGRRWGDFEVAYSID
;
A
#
# COMPACT_ATOMS: atom_id res chain seq x y z
N MET A 1 -58.66 -51.65 -27.60
CA MET A 1 -57.63 -50.67 -27.25
C MET A 1 -56.33 -51.44 -27.15
N ASP A 2 -55.40 -51.19 -28.07
CA ASP A 2 -54.12 -51.90 -28.17
C ASP A 2 -53.24 -51.65 -26.94
N CYS A 3 -53.16 -52.62 -26.03
CA CYS A 3 -52.16 -52.64 -24.96
C CYS A 3 -50.73 -52.73 -25.50
N THR A 4 -50.53 -53.27 -26.71
CA THR A 4 -49.22 -53.51 -27.32
C THR A 4 -48.50 -52.23 -27.76
N ALA A 5 -49.23 -51.20 -28.18
CA ALA A 5 -48.66 -49.90 -28.56
C ALA A 5 -48.30 -49.03 -27.34
N LEU A 6 -48.94 -49.26 -26.19
CA LEU A 6 -48.62 -48.64 -24.91
C LEU A 6 -47.37 -49.31 -24.28
N ASP A 7 -47.23 -50.63 -24.40
CA ASP A 7 -46.07 -51.40 -23.91
C ASP A 7 -44.77 -51.02 -24.63
N ALA A 8 -44.80 -50.85 -25.96
CA ALA A 8 -43.59 -50.48 -26.72
C ALA A 8 -43.10 -49.05 -26.43
N ARG A 9 -44.02 -48.10 -26.17
CA ARG A 9 -43.66 -46.73 -25.75
C ARG A 9 -43.21 -46.68 -24.29
N GLY A 10 -43.82 -47.49 -23.42
CA GLY A 10 -43.40 -47.63 -22.02
C GLY A 10 -42.01 -48.26 -21.88
N ALA A 11 -41.72 -49.30 -22.66
CA ALA A 11 -40.39 -49.93 -22.74
C ALA A 11 -39.33 -48.93 -23.24
N SER A 12 -39.62 -48.19 -24.33
CA SER A 12 -38.71 -47.17 -24.85
C SER A 12 -38.49 -45.99 -23.87
N ALA A 13 -39.48 -45.64 -23.04
CA ALA A 13 -39.33 -44.59 -22.04
C ALA A 13 -38.47 -45.07 -20.85
N LEU A 14 -38.61 -46.32 -20.42
CA LEU A 14 -37.82 -46.92 -19.34
C LEU A 14 -36.34 -47.07 -19.71
N ASP A 15 -36.04 -47.38 -20.98
CA ASP A 15 -34.66 -47.46 -21.50
C ASP A 15 -33.91 -46.12 -21.45
N THR A 16 -34.62 -44.99 -21.45
CA THR A 16 -34.00 -43.64 -21.39
C THR A 16 -33.66 -43.19 -19.96
N ILE A 17 -34.21 -43.85 -18.93
CA ILE A 17 -34.00 -43.43 -17.54
C ILE A 17 -32.55 -43.64 -17.09
N PRO A 18 -31.87 -44.76 -17.41
CA PRO A 18 -30.43 -44.91 -17.18
C PRO A 18 -29.58 -43.79 -17.79
N GLU A 19 -29.89 -43.39 -19.02
CA GLU A 19 -29.20 -42.29 -19.71
C GLU A 19 -29.48 -40.95 -19.01
N ALA A 20 -30.72 -40.72 -18.59
CA ALA A 20 -31.10 -39.54 -17.83
C ALA A 20 -30.40 -39.48 -16.46
N CYS A 21 -30.28 -40.60 -15.74
CA CYS A 21 -29.53 -40.68 -14.47
C CYS A 21 -28.06 -40.34 -14.69
N GLY A 22 -27.46 -40.85 -15.76
CA GLY A 22 -26.08 -40.50 -16.13
C GLY A 22 -25.87 -39.04 -16.48
N LYS A 23 -26.82 -38.44 -17.23
CA LYS A 23 -26.80 -37.00 -17.53
C LYS A 23 -26.92 -36.15 -16.26
N VAL A 24 -27.74 -36.58 -15.29
CA VAL A 24 -27.86 -35.90 -13.99
C VAL A 24 -26.54 -35.96 -13.22
N THR A 25 -25.90 -37.13 -13.14
CA THR A 25 -24.60 -37.26 -12.44
C THR A 25 -23.53 -36.36 -13.07
N VAL A 26 -23.42 -36.34 -14.39
CA VAL A 26 -22.46 -35.44 -15.08
C VAL A 26 -22.79 -33.98 -14.82
N GLY A 27 -24.06 -33.58 -14.92
CA GLY A 27 -24.47 -32.22 -14.60
C GLY A 27 -24.14 -31.82 -13.14
N CYS A 28 -24.28 -32.73 -12.19
CA CYS A 28 -23.93 -32.50 -10.78
C CYS A 28 -22.41 -32.32 -10.61
N SER A 29 -21.60 -33.15 -11.27
CA SER A 29 -20.14 -33.02 -11.28
C SER A 29 -19.64 -31.72 -11.92
N ASP A 30 -20.26 -31.29 -13.03
CA ASP A 30 -19.90 -30.03 -13.69
C ASP A 30 -20.20 -28.83 -12.80
N VAL A 31 -21.38 -28.84 -12.16
CA VAL A 31 -21.74 -27.80 -11.18
C VAL A 31 -20.81 -27.84 -9.97
N ALA A 32 -20.45 -29.02 -9.47
CA ALA A 32 -19.49 -29.15 -8.37
C ALA A 32 -18.12 -28.56 -8.73
N GLY A 33 -17.62 -28.79 -9.95
CA GLY A 33 -16.39 -28.19 -10.45
C GLY A 33 -16.45 -26.66 -10.54
N ILE A 34 -17.56 -26.10 -11.04
CA ILE A 34 -17.79 -24.65 -11.05
C ILE A 34 -17.83 -24.10 -9.63
N VAL A 35 -18.54 -24.76 -8.72
CA VAL A 35 -18.65 -24.35 -7.31
C VAL A 35 -17.26 -24.33 -6.66
N GLN A 36 -16.43 -25.34 -6.90
CA GLN A 36 -15.06 -25.39 -6.40
C GLN A 36 -14.20 -24.23 -6.91
N ALA A 37 -14.27 -23.93 -8.22
CA ALA A 37 -13.56 -22.79 -8.80
C ALA A 37 -14.03 -21.44 -8.22
N VAL A 38 -15.32 -21.30 -7.92
CA VAL A 38 -15.86 -20.11 -7.25
C VAL A 38 -15.40 -20.03 -5.80
N ILE A 39 -15.31 -21.14 -5.07
CA ILE A 39 -14.77 -21.18 -3.70
C ILE A 39 -13.31 -20.71 -3.69
N GLU A 40 -12.48 -21.20 -4.61
CA GLU A 40 -11.07 -20.79 -4.75
C GLU A 40 -10.96 -19.28 -5.05
N THR A 41 -11.73 -18.79 -6.01
CA THR A 41 -11.77 -17.36 -6.37
C THR A 41 -12.25 -16.51 -5.19
N SER A 42 -13.24 -16.98 -4.44
CA SER A 42 -13.72 -16.32 -3.21
C SER A 42 -12.62 -16.24 -2.15
N GLY A 43 -11.80 -17.29 -2.00
CA GLY A 43 -10.64 -17.28 -1.12
C GLY A 43 -9.62 -16.20 -1.47
N VAL A 44 -9.33 -16.01 -2.77
CA VAL A 44 -8.46 -14.94 -3.27
C VAL A 44 -9.05 -13.56 -2.96
N LEU A 45 -10.32 -13.33 -3.29
CA LEU A 45 -11.02 -12.07 -2.99
C LEU A 45 -10.98 -11.71 -1.51
N ARG A 46 -11.10 -12.71 -0.61
CA ARG A 46 -10.99 -12.49 0.84
C ARG A 46 -9.58 -12.13 1.31
N ALA A 47 -8.54 -12.57 0.60
CA ALA A 47 -7.18 -12.19 0.90
C ALA A 47 -6.93 -10.73 0.51
N GLU A 48 -7.31 -10.34 -0.72
CA GLU A 48 -7.25 -8.95 -1.20
C GLU A 48 -8.07 -8.00 -0.30
N HIS A 49 -9.24 -8.46 0.14
CA HIS A 49 -10.08 -7.71 1.07
C HIS A 49 -9.38 -7.40 2.40
N ARG A 50 -8.68 -8.39 2.99
CA ARG A 50 -7.92 -8.21 4.23
C ARG A 50 -6.75 -7.24 4.05
N GLU A 51 -6.09 -7.27 2.90
CA GLU A 51 -5.04 -6.31 2.56
C GLU A 51 -5.60 -4.88 2.47
N LEU A 52 -6.76 -4.72 1.83
CA LEU A 52 -7.44 -3.44 1.72
C LEU A 52 -7.87 -2.89 3.09
N GLN A 53 -8.34 -3.74 4.00
CA GLN A 53 -8.60 -3.35 5.40
C GLN A 53 -7.34 -2.80 6.09
N GLY A 54 -6.19 -3.43 5.88
CA GLY A 54 -4.90 -2.94 6.40
C GLY A 54 -4.53 -1.56 5.85
N THR A 55 -4.73 -1.36 4.54
CA THR A 55 -4.46 -0.07 3.89
C THR A 55 -5.36 1.04 4.41
N VAL A 56 -6.64 0.73 4.64
CA VAL A 56 -7.59 1.69 5.23
C VAL A 56 -7.18 2.08 6.65
N HIS A 57 -6.68 1.14 7.46
CA HIS A 57 -6.22 1.46 8.81
C HIS A 57 -4.99 2.38 8.83
N GLU A 58 -4.01 2.15 7.94
CA GLU A 58 -2.88 3.08 7.81
C GLU A 58 -3.34 4.45 7.28
N LEU A 59 -4.32 4.49 6.37
CA LEU A 59 -4.89 5.75 5.88
C LEU A 59 -5.57 6.55 7.01
N GLU A 60 -6.29 5.91 7.94
CA GLU A 60 -6.83 6.59 9.13
C GLU A 60 -5.76 7.22 10.00
N LYS A 61 -4.64 6.51 10.18
CA LYS A 61 -3.51 6.98 10.97
C LYS A 61 -2.80 8.15 10.32
N ASP A 62 -2.63 8.11 9.00
CA ASP A 62 -2.07 9.22 8.24
C ASP A 62 -3.00 10.44 8.26
N GLN A 63 -4.32 10.25 8.19
CA GLN A 63 -5.27 11.36 8.37
C GLN A 63 -5.16 12.02 9.74
N ARG A 64 -5.02 11.25 10.82
CA ARG A 64 -4.79 11.81 12.15
C ARG A 64 -3.51 12.64 12.22
N ARG A 65 -2.42 12.14 11.63
CA ARG A 65 -1.14 12.87 11.56
C ARG A 65 -1.26 14.17 10.77
N VAL A 66 -1.96 14.16 9.64
CA VAL A 66 -2.19 15.37 8.83
C VAL A 66 -3.03 16.39 9.61
N ALA A 67 -4.07 15.95 10.32
CA ALA A 67 -4.88 16.84 11.16
C ALA A 67 -4.05 17.48 12.29
N GLU A 68 -3.23 16.69 12.99
CA GLU A 68 -2.33 17.18 14.04
C GLU A 68 -1.30 18.18 13.47
N ALA A 69 -0.69 17.87 12.33
CA ALA A 69 0.28 18.75 11.67
C ALA A 69 -0.37 20.07 11.19
N SER A 70 -1.61 20.02 10.68
CA SER A 70 -2.36 21.22 10.34
C SER A 70 -2.70 22.07 11.56
N ASP A 71 -3.05 21.46 12.69
CA ASP A 71 -3.29 22.19 13.93
C ASP A 71 -2.02 22.89 14.44
N GLU A 72 -0.87 22.21 14.38
CA GLU A 72 0.43 22.79 14.71
C GLU A 72 0.81 23.95 13.77
N ALA A 73 0.64 23.77 12.46
CA ALA A 73 0.91 24.80 11.46
C ALA A 73 0.07 26.07 11.68
N ARG A 74 -1.20 25.93 12.10
CA ARG A 74 -2.07 27.06 12.46
C ARG A 74 -1.52 27.82 13.67
N LEU A 75 -1.11 27.11 14.72
CA LEU A 75 -0.54 27.74 15.92
C LEU A 75 0.77 28.48 15.60
N LEU A 76 1.62 27.88 14.76
CA LEU A 76 2.87 28.52 14.31
C LEU A 76 2.59 29.77 13.48
N SER A 77 1.62 29.73 12.56
CA SER A 77 1.21 30.87 11.75
C SER A 77 0.67 32.01 12.62
N ALA A 78 -0.19 31.70 13.60
CA ALA A 78 -0.68 32.70 14.56
C ALA A 78 0.46 33.35 15.36
N SER A 79 1.43 32.57 15.84
CA SER A 79 2.60 33.11 16.54
C SER A 79 3.50 33.95 15.64
N ALA A 80 3.64 33.56 14.36
CA ALA A 80 4.39 34.33 13.38
C ALA A 80 3.73 35.69 13.12
N ILE A 81 2.41 35.73 12.93
CA ILE A 81 1.64 36.99 12.76
C ILE A 81 1.84 37.92 13.96
N GLU A 82 1.77 37.38 15.19
CA GLU A 82 2.00 38.19 16.40
C GLU A 82 3.41 38.80 16.42
N ARG A 83 4.45 37.99 16.13
CA ARG A 83 5.83 38.45 16.09
C ARG A 83 6.09 39.46 14.97
N LEU A 84 5.48 39.27 13.80
CA LEU A 84 5.54 40.22 12.70
C LEU A 84 4.89 41.54 13.08
N GLY A 85 3.74 41.52 13.74
CA GLY A 85 3.09 42.71 14.29
C GLY A 85 3.97 43.48 15.27
N GLN A 86 4.66 42.78 16.18
CA GLN A 86 5.64 43.39 17.08
C GLN A 86 6.83 44.00 16.30
N GLY A 87 7.34 43.30 15.28
CA GLY A 87 8.42 43.78 14.41
C GLY A 87 8.05 45.06 13.66
N THR A 88 6.84 45.12 13.08
CA THR A 88 6.31 46.30 12.41
C THR A 88 6.24 47.50 13.36
N SER A 89 5.78 47.30 14.60
CA SER A 89 5.75 48.37 15.61
C SER A 89 7.14 48.90 15.96
N GLN A 90 8.14 48.01 16.10
CA GLN A 90 9.53 48.41 16.36
C GLN A 90 10.15 49.21 15.21
N ILE A 91 9.82 48.84 13.97
CA ILE A 91 10.27 49.57 12.77
C ILE A 91 9.65 50.96 12.69
N GLN A 92 8.35 51.08 12.94
CA GLN A 92 7.68 52.38 12.97
C GLN A 92 8.31 53.30 14.03
N SER A 93 8.63 52.77 15.22
CA SER A 93 9.38 53.49 16.25
C SER A 93 10.77 53.93 15.75
N SER A 94 11.51 53.04 15.06
CA SER A 94 12.84 53.33 14.52
C SER A 94 12.79 54.42 13.44
N LEU A 95 11.80 54.38 12.53
CA LEU A 95 11.54 55.43 11.53
C LEU A 95 11.26 56.79 12.19
N SER A 96 10.45 56.81 13.26
CA SER A 96 10.19 58.02 14.05
C SER A 96 11.46 58.58 14.69
N GLN A 97 12.34 57.72 15.23
CA GLN A 97 13.61 58.13 15.82
C GLN A 97 14.57 58.69 14.77
N ILE A 98 14.70 58.04 13.61
CA ILE A 98 15.54 58.52 12.51
C ILE A 98 15.03 59.87 11.97
N THR A 99 13.71 60.04 11.86
CA THR A 99 13.12 61.32 11.43
C THR A 99 13.45 62.44 12.41
N ARG A 100 13.36 62.18 13.72
CA ARG A 100 13.78 63.14 14.75
C ARG A 100 15.27 63.44 14.70
N LEU A 101 16.11 62.45 14.40
CA LEU A 101 17.55 62.64 14.28
C LEU A 101 17.88 63.53 13.06
N LEU A 102 17.21 63.34 11.92
CA LEU A 102 17.36 64.20 10.75
C LEU A 102 17.01 65.67 11.06
N ASP A 103 15.91 65.91 11.78
CA ASP A 103 15.49 67.24 12.23
C ASP A 103 16.52 67.89 13.18
N MET A 104 17.09 67.10 14.10
CA MET A 104 18.18 67.55 14.98
C MET A 104 19.44 67.91 14.18
N VAL A 105 19.81 67.14 13.16
CA VAL A 105 20.98 67.40 12.31
C VAL A 105 20.79 68.68 11.49
N GLU A 106 19.59 68.91 10.95
CA GLU A 106 19.24 70.14 10.23
C GLU A 106 19.30 71.38 11.14
N THR A 107 18.78 71.24 12.36
CA THR A 107 18.86 72.29 13.39
C THR A 107 20.33 72.58 13.76
N LEU A 108 21.15 71.54 13.94
CA LEU A 108 22.57 71.69 14.25
C LEU A 108 23.32 72.41 13.11
N ALA A 109 23.04 72.04 11.85
CA ALA A 109 23.62 72.69 10.66
C ALA A 109 23.32 74.19 10.64
N THR A 110 22.07 74.56 10.95
CA THR A 110 21.62 75.95 11.03
C THR A 110 22.37 76.71 12.13
N HIS A 111 22.49 76.13 13.33
CA HIS A 111 23.22 76.74 14.43
C HIS A 111 24.71 76.95 14.14
N VAL A 112 25.37 75.97 13.51
CA VAL A 112 26.80 76.07 13.17
C VAL A 112 27.03 77.09 12.06
N THR A 113 26.13 77.18 11.09
CA THR A 113 26.17 78.23 10.06
C THR A 113 26.02 79.63 10.68
N GLY A 114 25.08 79.78 11.63
CA GLY A 114 24.92 81.01 12.40
C GLY A 114 26.14 81.37 13.26
N PHE A 115 26.77 80.36 13.86
CA PHE A 115 28.00 80.52 14.63
C PHE A 115 29.17 81.00 13.75
N ALA A 116 29.34 80.41 12.56
CA ALA A 116 30.36 80.82 11.60
C ALA A 116 30.16 82.29 11.16
N ALA A 117 28.91 82.70 10.90
CA ALA A 117 28.59 84.09 10.57
C ALA A 117 28.91 85.06 11.73
N ALA A 118 28.63 84.66 12.98
CA ALA A 118 28.97 85.45 14.16
C ALA A 118 30.50 85.58 14.32
N MET A 119 31.26 84.50 14.11
CA MET A 119 32.73 84.54 14.15
C MET A 119 33.32 85.48 13.10
N ASP A 120 32.78 85.50 11.87
CA ASP A 120 33.23 86.44 10.83
C ASP A 120 32.95 87.90 11.21
N GLN A 121 31.83 88.16 11.89
CA GLN A 121 31.53 89.49 12.43
C GLN A 121 32.52 89.91 13.52
N VAL A 122 32.89 89.01 14.45
CA VAL A 122 33.91 89.29 15.47
C VAL A 122 35.28 89.53 14.81
N LYS A 123 35.62 88.78 13.76
CA LYS A 123 36.86 88.97 12.99
C LYS A 123 36.97 90.37 12.41
N ARG A 124 35.88 90.87 11.80
CA ARG A 124 35.81 92.23 11.25
C ARG A 124 35.98 93.27 12.35
N CYS A 125 35.27 93.12 13.48
CA CYS A 125 35.38 94.01 14.62
C CYS A 125 36.82 94.05 15.19
N SER A 126 37.47 92.89 15.35
CA SER A 126 38.86 92.82 15.82
C SER A 126 39.82 93.55 14.86
N LYS A 127 39.63 93.38 13.55
CA LYS A 127 40.41 94.08 12.52
C LYS A 127 40.24 95.59 12.59
N ASP A 128 39.01 96.08 12.81
CA ASP A 128 38.73 97.50 12.96
C ASP A 128 39.42 98.05 14.23
N ILE A 129 39.39 97.32 15.35
CA ILE A 129 40.10 97.69 16.59
C ILE A 129 41.61 97.72 16.35
N ALA A 130 42.17 96.74 15.65
CA ALA A 130 43.60 96.71 15.31
C ALA A 130 44.01 97.94 14.47
N GLN A 131 43.16 98.36 13.53
CA GLN A 131 43.38 99.57 12.73
C GLN A 131 43.29 100.85 13.59
N ILE A 132 42.37 100.91 14.54
CA ILE A 132 42.27 102.02 15.51
C ILE A 132 43.53 102.05 16.38
N ALA A 133 44.00 100.90 16.88
CA ALA A 133 45.20 100.78 17.67
C ALA A 133 46.46 101.23 16.89
N GLU A 134 46.60 100.85 15.62
CA GLU A 134 47.66 101.35 14.73
C GLU A 134 47.62 102.88 14.60
N THR A 135 46.44 103.43 14.29
CA THR A 135 46.27 104.87 14.14
C THR A 135 46.60 105.61 15.44
N THR A 136 46.18 105.05 16.58
CA THR A 136 46.45 105.58 17.92
C THR A 136 47.95 105.52 18.25
N ASN A 137 48.63 104.44 17.88
CA ASN A 137 50.07 104.29 18.04
C ASN A 137 50.86 105.32 17.21
N ILE A 138 50.43 105.58 15.96
CA ILE A 138 51.03 106.62 15.10
C ILE A 138 50.78 108.03 15.67
N LEU A 139 49.57 108.31 16.14
CA LEU A 139 49.23 109.58 16.79
C LEU A 139 50.04 109.80 18.07
N ALA A 140 50.16 108.76 18.90
CA ALA A 140 50.96 108.79 20.12
C ALA A 140 52.45 108.98 19.82
N LEU A 141 52.97 108.32 18.78
CA LEU A 141 54.35 108.52 18.32
C LEU A 141 54.60 109.97 17.88
N ASN A 142 53.70 110.53 17.08
CA ASN A 142 53.78 111.93 16.65
C ASN A 142 53.73 112.89 17.86
N ALA A 143 52.87 112.61 18.84
CA ALA A 143 52.78 113.38 20.08
C ALA A 143 54.07 113.26 20.93
N THR A 144 54.68 112.08 21.03
CA THR A 144 55.98 111.90 21.70
C THR A 144 57.08 112.69 21.00
N ILE A 145 57.12 112.68 19.66
CA ILE A 145 58.10 113.46 18.87
C ILE A 145 57.94 114.96 19.12
N GLU A 146 56.71 115.47 19.11
CA GLU A 146 56.44 116.90 19.32
C GLU A 146 56.68 117.32 20.80
N ALA A 147 56.40 116.42 21.75
CA ALA A 147 56.74 116.61 23.16
C ALA A 147 58.27 116.67 23.40
N MET A 148 59.05 115.87 22.67
CA MET A 148 60.52 115.96 22.69
C MET A 148 61.02 117.28 22.06
N ARG A 149 60.36 117.78 21.01
CA ARG A 149 60.68 119.07 20.39
C ARG A 149 60.44 120.27 21.32
N ALA A 150 59.45 120.19 22.20
CA ALA A 150 59.11 121.24 23.16
C ALA A 150 60.07 121.33 24.38
N GLY A 151 61.08 120.45 24.49
CA GLY A 151 62.07 120.48 25.57
C GLY A 151 61.46 120.27 26.96
N ASP A 152 61.87 121.07 27.95
CA ASP A 152 61.42 120.93 29.35
C ASP A 152 59.89 121.14 29.53
N ALA A 153 59.26 121.93 28.67
CA ALA A 153 57.81 122.18 28.72
C ALA A 153 56.96 120.99 28.24
N GLY A 154 57.53 120.07 27.43
CA GLY A 154 56.85 118.91 26.86
C GLY A 154 56.98 117.63 27.68
N ARG A 155 57.75 117.63 28.77
CA ARG A 155 58.16 116.41 29.50
C ARG A 155 57.01 115.61 30.09
N THR A 156 55.96 116.26 30.60
CA THR A 156 54.74 115.59 31.09
C THR A 156 53.88 115.04 29.95
N PHE A 157 53.81 115.75 28.81
CA PHE A 157 53.12 115.26 27.62
C PHE A 157 53.81 114.03 27.00
N ALA A 158 55.15 113.97 27.03
CA ALA A 158 55.91 112.83 26.55
C ALA A 158 55.60 111.54 27.33
N VAL A 159 55.37 111.63 28.65
CA VAL A 159 54.99 110.48 29.49
C VAL A 159 53.61 109.96 29.08
N VAL A 160 52.62 110.84 28.93
CA VAL A 160 51.26 110.45 28.51
C VAL A 160 51.28 109.86 27.09
N ALA A 161 52.02 110.47 26.16
CA ALA A 161 52.13 109.95 24.80
C ALA A 161 52.79 108.56 24.75
N ASN A 162 53.82 108.31 25.55
CA ASN A 162 54.41 106.97 25.67
C ASN A 162 53.45 105.94 26.29
N GLU A 163 52.65 106.33 27.28
CA GLU A 163 51.63 105.46 27.88
C GLU A 163 50.54 105.09 26.86
N VAL A 164 50.03 106.07 26.09
CA VAL A 164 49.08 105.83 25.00
C VAL A 164 49.67 104.92 23.92
N LYS A 165 50.96 105.11 23.59
CA LYS A 165 51.68 104.24 22.65
C LYS A 165 51.77 102.80 23.16
N SER A 166 52.08 102.62 24.45
CA SER A 166 52.12 101.29 25.08
C SER A 166 50.74 100.63 25.04
N LEU A 167 49.69 101.35 25.43
CA LEU A 167 48.31 100.86 25.44
C LEU A 167 47.81 100.48 24.04
N ALA A 168 48.19 101.25 23.01
CA ALA A 168 47.91 100.91 21.62
C ALA A 168 48.65 99.65 21.15
N GLY A 169 49.89 99.44 21.63
CA GLY A 169 50.65 98.20 21.42
C GLY A 169 49.99 96.99 22.08
N GLU A 170 49.56 97.12 23.33
CA GLU A 170 48.82 96.06 24.05
C GLU A 170 47.47 95.76 23.39
N THR A 171 46.75 96.79 22.93
CA THR A 171 45.48 96.64 22.21
C THR A 171 45.67 95.84 20.93
N ARG A 172 46.72 96.12 20.15
CA ARG A 172 47.04 95.36 18.94
C ARG A 172 47.34 93.90 19.25
N LYS A 173 48.17 93.65 20.27
CA LYS A 173 48.50 92.29 20.69
C LYS A 173 47.23 91.50 21.08
N ALA A 174 46.32 92.13 21.82
CA ALA A 174 45.03 91.53 22.17
C ALA A 174 44.17 91.25 20.93
N THR A 175 44.13 92.14 19.93
CA THR A 175 43.39 91.88 18.68
C THR A 175 44.00 90.77 17.82
N ASP A 176 45.33 90.61 17.85
CA ASP A 176 46.03 89.52 17.17
C ASP A 176 45.69 88.18 17.85
N GLU A 177 45.73 88.12 19.20
CA GLU A 177 45.31 86.94 19.97
C GLU A 177 43.84 86.57 19.71
N ILE A 178 42.94 87.56 19.58
CA ILE A 178 41.54 87.33 19.17
C ILE A 178 41.47 86.75 17.74
N GLY A 179 42.31 87.25 16.83
CA GLY A 179 42.40 86.74 15.45
C GLY A 179 42.73 85.26 15.40
N ASP A 180 43.76 84.85 16.13
CA ASP A 180 44.21 83.45 16.22
C ASP A 180 43.11 82.53 16.79
N VAL A 181 42.41 82.99 17.83
CA VAL A 181 41.28 82.25 18.44
C VAL A 181 40.13 82.09 17.44
N ILE A 182 39.78 83.14 16.68
CA ILE A 182 38.72 83.06 15.67
C ILE A 182 39.09 82.13 14.53
N GLU A 183 40.35 82.13 14.09
CA GLU A 183 40.81 81.21 13.05
C GLU A 183 40.70 79.75 13.50
N THR A 184 41.10 79.47 14.75
CA THR A 184 40.95 78.15 15.37
C THR A 184 39.48 77.73 15.46
N LEU A 185 38.60 78.62 15.95
CA LEU A 185 37.16 78.35 16.04
C LEU A 185 36.50 78.17 14.66
N GLY A 186 37.00 78.86 13.63
CA GLY A 186 36.54 78.70 12.25
C GLY A 186 36.91 77.32 11.67
N ALA A 187 38.12 76.83 11.95
CA ALA A 187 38.55 75.49 11.57
C ALA A 187 37.72 74.39 12.27
N GLU A 188 37.48 74.55 13.57
CA GLU A 188 36.60 73.66 14.34
C GLU A 188 35.17 73.67 13.81
N ALA A 189 34.61 74.85 13.52
CA ALA A 189 33.27 74.97 12.94
C ALA A 189 33.16 74.25 11.58
N THR A 190 34.19 74.36 10.73
CA THR A 190 34.25 73.65 9.43
C THR A 190 34.24 72.13 9.65
N THR A 191 35.04 71.64 10.58
CA THR A 191 35.09 70.20 10.94
C THR A 191 33.73 69.71 11.46
N VAL A 192 33.02 70.52 12.25
CA VAL A 192 31.67 70.19 12.73
C VAL A 192 30.67 70.12 11.57
N ILE A 193 30.73 71.04 10.60
CA ILE A 193 29.87 71.01 9.39
C ILE A 193 30.09 69.72 8.61
N GLU A 194 31.33 69.33 8.35
CA GLU A 194 31.65 68.08 7.64
C GLU A 194 31.04 66.86 8.36
N ARG A 195 31.17 66.78 9.69
CA ARG A 195 30.56 65.69 10.48
C ARG A 195 29.04 65.71 10.47
N ILE A 196 28.41 66.89 10.42
CA ILE A 196 26.96 67.05 10.29
C ILE A 196 26.49 66.52 8.93
N GLU A 197 27.19 66.85 7.84
CA GLU A 197 26.87 66.35 6.50
C GLU A 197 27.02 64.82 6.40
N GLU A 198 28.09 64.27 6.97
CA GLU A 198 28.26 62.81 7.09
C GLU A 198 27.12 62.16 7.90
N GLY A 199 26.76 62.76 9.03
CA GLY A 199 25.65 62.30 9.88
C GLY A 199 24.30 62.34 9.16
N ALA A 200 24.02 63.41 8.41
CA ALA A 200 22.81 63.54 7.59
C ALA A 200 22.73 62.44 6.53
N LYS A 201 23.84 62.19 5.82
CA LYS A 201 23.94 61.15 4.81
C LYS A 201 23.73 59.75 5.39
N ALA A 202 24.40 59.45 6.51
CA ALA A 202 24.24 58.17 7.21
C ALA A 202 22.79 57.95 7.69
N SER A 203 22.15 59.00 8.19
CA SER A 203 20.75 58.96 8.66
C SER A 203 19.75 58.76 7.52
N SER A 204 19.98 59.41 6.38
CA SER A 204 19.20 59.21 5.16
C SER A 204 19.32 57.77 4.64
N GLN A 205 20.54 57.21 4.64
CA GLN A 205 20.76 55.80 4.30
C GLN A 205 20.05 54.86 5.27
N ALA A 206 20.12 55.12 6.58
CA ALA A 206 19.43 54.33 7.60
C ALA A 206 17.90 54.36 7.38
N LYS A 207 17.33 55.54 7.07
CA LYS A 207 15.89 55.67 6.74
C LYS A 207 15.48 54.77 5.58
N ASN A 208 16.24 54.79 4.48
CA ASN A 208 15.94 53.98 3.30
C ASN A 208 16.05 52.48 3.60
N SER A 209 17.07 52.07 4.37
CA SER A 209 17.23 50.69 4.81
C SER A 209 16.06 50.23 5.67
N VAL A 210 15.62 51.03 6.65
CA VAL A 210 14.47 50.68 7.50
C VAL A 210 13.16 50.59 6.70
N ALA A 211 12.95 51.49 5.73
CA ALA A 211 11.79 51.41 4.83
C ALA A 211 11.78 50.13 3.97
N SER A 212 12.95 49.67 3.52
CA SER A 212 13.07 48.39 2.80
C SER A 212 12.72 47.19 3.70
N ILE A 213 13.12 47.23 4.98
CA ILE A 213 12.77 46.20 5.96
C ILE A 213 11.24 46.21 6.21
N GLU A 214 10.61 47.38 6.31
CA GLU A 214 9.15 47.51 6.45
C GLU A 214 8.40 46.85 5.28
N GLN A 215 8.84 47.11 4.05
CA GLN A 215 8.25 46.49 2.85
C GLN A 215 8.44 44.96 2.87
N THR A 216 9.63 44.50 3.28
CA THR A 216 9.91 43.06 3.39
C THR A 216 9.02 42.39 4.43
N LEU A 217 8.83 43.01 5.60
CA LEU A 217 7.94 42.49 6.65
C LEU A 217 6.48 42.44 6.22
N THR A 218 6.02 43.42 5.45
CA THR A 218 4.67 43.41 4.87
C THR A 218 4.52 42.19 3.96
N GLY A 219 5.46 41.96 3.05
CA GLY A 219 5.43 40.78 2.17
C GLY A 219 5.51 39.44 2.93
N VAL A 220 6.27 39.38 4.03
CA VAL A 220 6.31 38.18 4.90
C VAL A 220 4.97 37.98 5.61
N THR A 221 4.28 39.05 6.01
CA THR A 221 2.95 38.97 6.63
C THR A 221 1.94 38.38 5.65
N ASP A 222 1.90 38.89 4.41
CA ASP A 222 1.03 38.37 3.36
C ASP A 222 1.26 36.87 3.09
N LEU A 223 2.53 36.44 3.06
CA LEU A 223 2.88 35.03 2.87
C LEU A 223 2.41 34.15 4.03
N VAL A 224 2.50 34.63 5.28
CA VAL A 224 2.02 33.88 6.45
C VAL A 224 0.49 33.77 6.45
N GLU A 225 -0.22 34.82 6.05
CA GLU A 225 -1.67 34.77 5.87
C GLU A 225 -2.09 33.80 4.76
N GLU A 226 -1.34 33.73 3.66
CA GLU A 226 -1.58 32.73 2.61
C GLU A 226 -1.35 31.30 3.11
N VAL A 227 -0.32 31.08 3.91
CA VAL A 227 -0.05 29.77 4.56
C VAL A 227 -1.19 29.38 5.50
N ASP A 228 -1.71 30.31 6.31
CA ASP A 228 -2.85 30.04 7.20
C ASP A 228 -4.11 29.66 6.41
N ALA A 229 -4.39 30.37 5.31
CA ALA A 229 -5.51 30.08 4.43
C ALA A 229 -5.38 28.71 3.73
N GLN A 230 -4.17 28.36 3.27
CA GLN A 230 -3.91 27.02 2.71
C GLN A 230 -4.09 25.93 3.77
N ASN A 231 -3.67 26.18 4.99
CA ASN A 231 -3.81 25.24 6.09
C ASN A 231 -5.28 24.99 6.47
N ASP A 232 -6.14 26.01 6.43
CA ASP A 232 -7.60 25.84 6.57
C ASP A 232 -8.20 24.96 5.46
N GLN A 233 -7.71 25.07 4.22
CA GLN A 233 -8.12 24.18 3.13
C GLN A 233 -7.68 22.73 3.37
N ILE A 234 -6.46 22.52 3.87
CA ILE A 234 -5.95 21.19 4.22
C ILE A 234 -6.81 20.57 5.32
N ALA A 235 -7.18 21.32 6.36
CA ALA A 235 -8.05 20.86 7.43
C ALA A 235 -9.42 20.40 6.90
N LYS A 236 -10.05 21.19 6.01
CA LYS A 236 -11.31 20.84 5.34
C LYS A 236 -11.19 19.59 4.48
N ALA A 237 -10.12 19.48 3.69
CA ALA A 237 -9.85 18.30 2.86
C ALA A 237 -9.67 17.04 3.72
N THR A 238 -8.95 17.16 4.83
CA THR A 238 -8.72 16.07 5.78
C THR A 238 -10.04 15.59 6.39
N ALA A 239 -10.93 16.50 6.80
CA ALA A 239 -12.26 16.13 7.32
C ALA A 239 -13.12 15.37 6.28
N MET A 240 -13.09 15.79 5.01
CA MET A 240 -13.78 15.06 3.93
C MET A 240 -13.16 13.68 3.70
N MET A 241 -11.83 13.56 3.77
CA MET A 241 -11.14 12.27 3.64
C MET A 241 -11.50 11.32 4.78
N THR A 242 -11.68 11.81 6.01
CA THR A 242 -12.17 10.99 7.13
C THR A 242 -13.57 10.42 6.85
N GLY A 243 -14.49 11.25 6.35
CA GLY A 243 -15.81 10.76 5.92
C GLY A 243 -15.73 9.71 4.81
N ASN A 244 -14.81 9.87 3.85
CA ASN A 244 -14.60 8.89 2.78
C ASN A 244 -14.05 7.56 3.32
N VAL A 245 -13.11 7.60 4.27
CA VAL A 245 -12.54 6.41 4.88
C VAL A 245 -13.61 5.62 5.64
N MET A 246 -14.47 6.28 6.39
CA MET A 246 -15.61 5.61 7.06
C MET A 246 -16.52 4.91 6.05
N ARG A 247 -16.86 5.57 4.92
CA ARG A 247 -17.66 4.93 3.87
C ARG A 247 -16.98 3.70 3.26
N VAL A 248 -15.65 3.75 3.08
CA VAL A 248 -14.90 2.59 2.60
C VAL A 248 -14.93 1.46 3.62
N GLN A 249 -14.81 1.75 4.91
CA GLN A 249 -14.97 0.74 5.96
C GLN A 249 -16.34 0.07 5.95
N ASP A 250 -17.42 0.85 5.80
CA ASP A 250 -18.78 0.31 5.69
C ASP A 250 -18.92 -0.65 4.49
N VAL A 251 -18.35 -0.25 3.33
CA VAL A 251 -18.32 -1.10 2.13
C VAL A 251 -17.53 -2.38 2.40
N LEU A 252 -16.40 -2.28 3.08
CA LEU A 252 -15.59 -3.45 3.43
C LEU A 252 -16.35 -4.40 4.36
N GLU A 253 -17.01 -3.89 5.40
CA GLU A 253 -17.82 -4.72 6.30
C GLU A 253 -18.97 -5.41 5.56
N SER A 254 -19.63 -4.69 4.63
CA SER A 254 -20.69 -5.27 3.80
C SER A 254 -20.18 -6.37 2.88
N PHE A 255 -18.97 -6.21 2.34
CA PHE A 255 -18.32 -7.20 1.48
C PHE A 255 -17.97 -8.47 2.26
N ASP A 256 -17.41 -8.37 3.46
CA ASP A 256 -17.09 -9.55 4.28
C ASP A 256 -18.36 -10.35 4.63
N LYS A 257 -19.45 -9.66 4.98
CA LYS A 257 -20.77 -10.29 5.19
C LYS A 257 -21.26 -11.01 3.93
N ALA A 258 -21.14 -10.39 2.76
CA ALA A 258 -21.54 -10.99 1.49
C ALA A 258 -20.67 -12.20 1.10
N ALA A 259 -19.36 -12.11 1.29
CA ALA A 259 -18.41 -13.19 1.02
C ALA A 259 -18.69 -14.41 1.91
N ASN A 260 -18.84 -14.20 3.22
CA ASN A 260 -19.22 -15.27 4.17
C ASN A 260 -20.56 -15.92 3.79
N GLY A 261 -21.55 -15.11 3.40
CA GLY A 261 -22.85 -15.60 2.95
C GLY A 261 -22.78 -16.42 1.65
N ASN A 262 -21.92 -16.03 0.72
CA ASN A 262 -21.70 -16.78 -0.52
C ASN A 262 -21.01 -18.12 -0.26
N GLU A 263 -20.02 -18.17 0.62
CA GLU A 263 -19.31 -19.40 0.98
C GLU A 263 -20.26 -20.44 1.57
N GLN A 264 -21.15 -20.04 2.47
CA GLN A 264 -22.18 -20.93 3.03
C GLN A 264 -23.15 -21.45 1.96
N LYS A 265 -23.55 -20.60 1.01
CA LYS A 265 -24.41 -21.01 -0.12
C LYS A 265 -23.70 -21.99 -1.04
N LEU A 266 -22.43 -21.75 -1.36
CA LEU A 266 -21.62 -22.63 -2.20
C LEU A 266 -21.42 -24.00 -1.55
N ALA A 267 -21.12 -24.05 -0.25
CA ALA A 267 -21.05 -25.31 0.50
C ALA A 267 -22.39 -26.07 0.46
N THR A 268 -23.51 -25.35 0.57
CA THR A 268 -24.86 -25.94 0.45
C THR A 268 -25.12 -26.48 -0.96
N VAL A 269 -24.72 -25.76 -2.01
CA VAL A 269 -24.86 -26.24 -3.40
C VAL A 269 -24.01 -27.49 -3.61
N HIS A 270 -22.77 -27.50 -3.13
CA HIS A 270 -21.88 -28.65 -3.25
C HIS A 270 -22.50 -29.91 -2.62
N SER A 271 -22.93 -29.84 -1.36
CA SER A 271 -23.60 -30.96 -0.68
C SER A 271 -24.88 -31.42 -1.40
N ARG A 272 -25.67 -30.50 -1.96
CA ARG A 272 -26.86 -30.87 -2.75
C ARG A 272 -26.52 -31.55 -4.07
N MET A 273 -25.39 -31.23 -4.69
CA MET A 273 -24.93 -31.92 -5.91
C MET A 273 -24.49 -33.34 -5.59
N GLU A 274 -23.77 -33.56 -4.48
CA GLU A 274 -23.43 -34.90 -3.99
C GLU A 274 -24.69 -35.73 -3.70
N ASP A 275 -25.68 -35.15 -3.02
CA ASP A 275 -26.96 -35.82 -2.75
C ASP A 275 -27.69 -36.20 -4.04
N LEU A 276 -27.71 -35.31 -5.04
CA LEU A 276 -28.35 -35.57 -6.34
C LEU A 276 -27.64 -36.68 -7.12
N GLU A 277 -26.31 -36.72 -7.11
CA GLU A 277 -25.51 -37.80 -7.72
C GLU A 277 -25.81 -39.16 -7.05
N MET A 278 -25.92 -39.17 -5.72
CA MET A 278 -26.28 -40.36 -4.95
C MET A 278 -27.71 -40.84 -5.26
N VAL A 279 -28.67 -39.91 -5.41
CA VAL A 279 -30.05 -40.22 -5.80
C VAL A 279 -30.10 -40.77 -7.21
N ALA A 280 -29.39 -40.17 -8.17
CA ALA A 280 -29.32 -40.66 -9.55
C ALA A 280 -28.73 -42.07 -9.63
N SER A 281 -27.68 -42.33 -8.86
CA SER A 281 -27.09 -43.67 -8.75
C SER A 281 -28.04 -44.68 -8.09
N ASP A 282 -28.76 -44.29 -7.02
CA ASP A 282 -29.76 -45.17 -6.38
C ASP A 282 -30.93 -45.51 -7.31
N MET A 283 -31.41 -44.54 -8.09
CA MET A 283 -32.44 -44.76 -9.10
C MET A 283 -31.94 -45.73 -10.18
N PHE A 284 -30.73 -45.54 -10.68
CA PHE A 284 -30.13 -46.43 -11.67
C PHE A 284 -29.96 -47.85 -11.12
N ASP A 285 -29.45 -48.00 -9.90
CA ASP A 285 -29.32 -49.29 -9.21
C ASP A 285 -30.66 -50.03 -9.11
N ARG A 286 -31.71 -49.36 -8.65
CA ARG A 286 -33.05 -49.96 -8.54
C ARG A 286 -33.65 -50.36 -9.88
N LEU A 287 -33.40 -49.59 -10.95
CA LEU A 287 -33.88 -49.92 -12.30
C LEU A 287 -33.26 -51.22 -12.80
N VAL A 288 -31.93 -51.34 -12.65
CA VAL A 288 -31.21 -52.54 -13.07
C VAL A 288 -31.60 -53.74 -12.19
N GLN A 289 -31.74 -53.56 -10.87
CA GLN A 289 -32.23 -54.61 -9.96
C GLN A 289 -33.66 -55.07 -10.26
N SER A 290 -34.50 -54.19 -10.81
CA SER A 290 -35.88 -54.52 -11.20
C SER A 290 -35.97 -55.18 -12.58
N GLY A 291 -34.83 -55.39 -13.26
CA GLY A 291 -34.80 -55.97 -14.62
C GLY A 291 -35.31 -55.03 -15.72
N LEU A 292 -35.42 -53.73 -15.42
CA LEU A 292 -35.95 -52.72 -16.35
C LEU A 292 -34.87 -52.07 -17.23
N ALA A 293 -33.63 -52.57 -17.16
CA ALA A 293 -32.49 -52.08 -17.94
C ALA A 293 -31.70 -53.27 -18.52
N PRO A 294 -32.22 -53.93 -19.57
CA PRO A 294 -31.68 -55.22 -20.04
C PRO A 294 -30.21 -55.16 -20.49
N GLN A 295 -29.79 -54.05 -21.08
CA GLN A 295 -28.40 -53.87 -21.54
C GLN A 295 -27.42 -53.80 -20.36
N ASP A 296 -27.83 -53.19 -19.25
CA ASP A 296 -27.05 -53.10 -18.02
C ASP A 296 -27.06 -54.44 -17.27
N SER A 297 -28.17 -55.17 -17.27
CA SER A 297 -28.26 -56.53 -16.70
C SER A 297 -27.27 -57.49 -17.35
N VAL A 298 -27.03 -57.40 -18.66
CA VAL A 298 -25.99 -58.19 -19.35
C VAL A 298 -24.59 -57.87 -18.81
N MET A 299 -24.31 -56.59 -18.52
CA MET A 299 -23.02 -56.19 -17.93
C MET A 299 -22.87 -56.71 -16.50
N VAL A 300 -23.95 -56.72 -15.72
CA VAL A 300 -23.97 -57.34 -14.39
C VAL A 300 -23.62 -58.82 -14.46
N GLU A 301 -24.24 -59.57 -15.36
CA GLU A 301 -23.95 -61.01 -15.52
C GLU A 301 -22.48 -61.27 -15.90
N LYS A 302 -21.92 -60.45 -16.79
CA LYS A 302 -20.49 -60.49 -17.16
C LYS A 302 -19.61 -60.19 -15.96
N ALA A 303 -19.89 -59.12 -15.22
CA ALA A 303 -19.13 -58.72 -14.04
C ALA A 303 -19.18 -59.81 -12.95
N GLN A 304 -20.34 -60.38 -12.66
CA GLN A 304 -20.48 -61.44 -11.66
C GLN A 304 -19.79 -62.74 -12.08
N ARG A 305 -19.86 -63.11 -13.38
CA ARG A 305 -19.12 -64.25 -13.91
C ARG A 305 -17.62 -64.06 -13.72
N GLN A 306 -17.13 -62.87 -14.01
CA GLN A 306 -15.71 -62.56 -13.91
C GLN A 306 -15.23 -62.46 -12.45
N ALA A 307 -16.02 -61.85 -11.57
CA ALA A 307 -15.76 -61.83 -10.14
C ALA A 307 -15.59 -63.25 -9.58
N ARG A 308 -16.51 -64.17 -9.89
CA ARG A 308 -16.40 -65.60 -9.50
C ARG A 308 -15.15 -66.28 -10.04
N LEU A 309 -14.72 -65.93 -11.25
CA LEU A 309 -13.47 -66.46 -11.81
C LEU A 309 -12.26 -65.95 -11.03
N VAL A 310 -12.22 -64.65 -10.71
CA VAL A 310 -11.15 -64.04 -9.92
C VAL A 310 -11.10 -64.63 -8.51
N GLU A 311 -12.26 -64.79 -7.85
CA GLU A 311 -12.36 -65.48 -6.55
C GLU A 311 -11.81 -66.90 -6.62
N LYS A 312 -12.26 -67.68 -7.60
CA LYS A 312 -11.81 -69.06 -7.82
C LYS A 312 -10.30 -69.15 -8.06
N LEU A 313 -9.74 -68.28 -8.91
CA LEU A 313 -8.29 -68.24 -9.18
C LEU A 313 -7.49 -67.96 -7.91
N THR A 314 -7.99 -67.08 -7.05
CA THR A 314 -7.36 -66.77 -5.76
C THR A 314 -7.45 -67.94 -4.80
N GLU A 315 -8.63 -68.57 -4.67
CA GLU A 315 -8.82 -69.72 -3.79
C GLU A 315 -8.01 -70.94 -4.22
N GLU A 316 -7.91 -71.21 -5.52
CA GLU A 316 -7.05 -72.27 -6.08
C GLU A 316 -5.57 -71.99 -5.83
N ALA A 317 -5.12 -70.74 -5.96
CA ALA A 317 -3.74 -70.36 -5.65
C ALA A 317 -3.41 -70.48 -4.15
N ILE A 318 -4.37 -70.18 -3.27
CA ILE A 318 -4.21 -70.43 -1.83
C ILE A 318 -4.12 -71.92 -1.55
N ALA A 319 -4.99 -72.74 -2.16
CA ALA A 319 -4.96 -74.19 -2.00
C ALA A 319 -3.66 -74.82 -2.53
N ALA A 320 -3.08 -74.25 -3.59
CA ALA A 320 -1.81 -74.67 -4.17
C ALA A 320 -0.56 -74.14 -3.43
N GLY A 321 -0.72 -73.25 -2.44
CA GLY A 321 0.37 -72.61 -1.72
C GLY A 321 1.13 -71.55 -2.53
N GLU A 322 0.59 -71.08 -3.66
CA GLU A 322 1.15 -69.99 -4.46
C GLU A 322 0.91 -68.60 -3.85
N LEU A 323 -0.09 -68.48 -2.97
CA LEU A 323 -0.54 -67.25 -2.34
C LEU A 323 -1.05 -67.54 -0.92
N THR A 324 -0.72 -66.72 0.08
CA THR A 324 -1.27 -66.91 1.44
C THR A 324 -2.49 -66.02 1.70
N LEU A 325 -3.33 -66.39 2.66
CA LEU A 325 -4.48 -65.58 3.06
C LEU A 325 -4.04 -64.22 3.64
N GLU A 326 -2.90 -64.17 4.33
CA GLU A 326 -2.31 -62.93 4.84
C GLU A 326 -1.91 -62.00 3.70
N GLN A 327 -1.37 -62.52 2.59
CA GLN A 327 -1.02 -61.70 1.43
C GLN A 327 -2.27 -61.13 0.74
N VAL A 328 -3.36 -61.91 0.65
CA VAL A 328 -4.63 -61.46 0.06
C VAL A 328 -5.26 -60.34 0.87
N PHE A 329 -5.25 -60.45 2.20
CA PHE A 329 -5.82 -59.47 3.12
C PHE A 329 -4.79 -58.49 3.69
N ASP A 330 -3.65 -58.34 3.01
CA ASP A 330 -2.58 -57.42 3.41
C ASP A 330 -3.05 -55.97 3.24
N GLN A 331 -3.13 -55.27 4.38
CA GLN A 331 -3.46 -53.84 4.45
C GLN A 331 -2.27 -52.99 4.91
N ASP A 332 -1.06 -53.56 4.93
CA ASP A 332 0.19 -52.81 5.10
C ASP A 332 0.53 -52.13 3.76
N TYR A 333 -0.21 -51.08 3.41
CA TYR A 333 -0.04 -50.33 2.17
C TYR A 333 1.30 -49.57 2.20
N ARG A 334 2.34 -50.17 1.63
CA ARG A 334 3.69 -49.58 1.59
C ARG A 334 3.78 -48.60 0.43
N LEU A 335 4.00 -47.32 0.74
CA LEU A 335 4.14 -46.27 -0.28
C LEU A 335 5.25 -46.62 -1.27
N ILE A 336 4.97 -46.44 -2.56
CA ILE A 336 5.98 -46.43 -3.62
C ILE A 336 6.57 -45.03 -3.64
N GLU A 337 7.75 -44.88 -3.05
CA GLU A 337 8.45 -43.59 -2.98
C GLU A 337 8.61 -42.95 -4.36
N GLY A 338 8.34 -41.65 -4.43
CA GLY A 338 8.40 -40.86 -5.67
C GLY A 338 7.25 -41.08 -6.66
N SER A 339 6.22 -41.85 -6.31
CA SER A 339 5.01 -41.98 -7.15
C SER A 339 4.11 -40.74 -7.07
N ASN A 340 3.63 -40.27 -8.23
CA ASN A 340 2.65 -39.19 -8.34
C ASN A 340 1.70 -39.46 -9.53
N PRO A 341 0.42 -39.84 -9.31
CA PRO A 341 -0.27 -39.95 -8.02
C PRO A 341 0.33 -40.98 -7.07
N GLN A 342 0.00 -40.86 -5.78
CA GLN A 342 0.49 -41.80 -4.75
C GLN A 342 0.02 -43.23 -5.03
N ARG A 343 0.96 -44.17 -4.98
CA ARG A 343 0.73 -45.60 -5.21
C ARG A 343 1.37 -46.41 -4.08
N PHE A 344 0.81 -47.57 -3.81
CA PHE A 344 1.18 -48.44 -2.72
C PHE A 344 1.42 -49.88 -3.21
N ARG A 345 2.19 -50.65 -2.44
CA ARG A 345 2.40 -52.09 -2.64
C ARG A 345 1.84 -52.86 -1.45
N THR A 346 1.31 -54.04 -1.74
CA THR A 346 0.92 -55.06 -0.77
C THR A 346 1.40 -56.43 -1.24
N GLY A 347 1.36 -57.43 -0.36
CA GLY A 347 1.71 -58.82 -0.67
C GLY A 347 0.92 -59.44 -1.83
N LEU A 348 -0.27 -58.91 -2.13
CA LEU A 348 -1.12 -59.37 -3.24
C LEU A 348 -0.69 -58.83 -4.61
N MET A 349 -0.06 -57.66 -4.67
CA MET A 349 0.08 -56.85 -5.89
C MET A 349 0.71 -57.62 -7.07
N ASP A 350 1.88 -58.23 -6.88
CA ASP A 350 2.62 -58.92 -7.95
C ASP A 350 1.92 -60.20 -8.43
N TRP A 351 1.21 -60.88 -7.52
CA TRP A 351 0.43 -62.06 -7.88
C TRP A 351 -0.83 -61.64 -8.65
N ALA A 352 -1.57 -60.64 -8.18
CA ALA A 352 -2.74 -60.10 -8.85
C ALA A 352 -2.40 -59.58 -10.25
N HIS A 353 -1.31 -58.82 -10.40
CA HIS A 353 -0.86 -58.31 -11.69
C HIS A 353 -0.53 -59.41 -12.71
N ARG A 354 -0.09 -60.59 -12.25
CA ARG A 354 0.16 -61.76 -13.11
C ARG A 354 -1.07 -62.62 -13.37
N LYS A 355 -1.96 -62.77 -12.39
CA LYS A 355 -3.05 -63.77 -12.41
C LYS A 355 -4.45 -63.17 -12.56
N TRP A 356 -4.72 -62.03 -11.95
CA TRP A 356 -6.00 -61.32 -12.11
C TRP A 356 -6.03 -60.49 -13.38
N ARG A 357 -4.95 -59.79 -13.74
CA ARG A 357 -4.96 -58.90 -14.91
C ARG A 357 -5.38 -59.57 -16.23
N PRO A 358 -4.92 -60.79 -16.58
CA PRO A 358 -5.42 -61.47 -17.79
C PRO A 358 -6.94 -61.72 -17.75
N ALA A 359 -7.49 -61.97 -16.55
CA ALA A 359 -8.93 -62.08 -16.35
C ALA A 359 -9.62 -60.71 -16.50
N LEU A 360 -9.03 -59.62 -16.00
CA LEU A 360 -9.56 -58.27 -16.20
C LEU A 360 -9.56 -57.87 -17.68
N ASP A 361 -8.47 -58.16 -18.40
CA ASP A 361 -8.28 -57.83 -19.83
C ASP A 361 -9.25 -58.59 -20.75
N ALA A 362 -9.74 -59.76 -20.33
CA ALA A 362 -10.69 -60.55 -21.10
C ALA A 362 -12.04 -59.83 -21.29
N LEU A 363 -12.46 -58.98 -20.34
CA LEU A 363 -13.73 -58.26 -20.41
C LEU A 363 -13.79 -57.22 -21.55
N PRO A 364 -12.87 -56.23 -21.65
CA PRO A 364 -12.85 -55.28 -22.76
C PRO A 364 -12.54 -55.94 -24.11
N ALA A 365 -11.92 -57.13 -24.11
CA ALA A 365 -11.73 -57.93 -25.33
C ALA A 365 -13.01 -58.65 -25.78
N GLU A 366 -13.89 -59.03 -24.85
CA GLU A 366 -15.20 -59.65 -25.12
C GLU A 366 -16.28 -58.61 -25.48
N ASP A 367 -16.18 -57.40 -24.96
CA ASP A 367 -17.17 -56.33 -25.18
C ASP A 367 -16.50 -54.95 -25.20
N GLU A 368 -16.47 -54.31 -26.37
CA GLU A 368 -15.84 -53.01 -26.58
C GLU A 368 -16.46 -51.88 -25.74
N ARG A 369 -17.69 -52.08 -25.24
CA ARG A 369 -18.36 -51.14 -24.33
C ARG A 369 -17.69 -51.08 -22.97
N ILE A 370 -17.02 -52.15 -22.54
CA ILE A 370 -16.30 -52.22 -21.27
C ILE A 370 -14.99 -51.45 -21.41
N MET A 371 -14.84 -50.41 -20.61
CA MET A 371 -13.69 -49.50 -20.66
C MET A 371 -12.65 -49.82 -19.60
N ALA A 372 -13.09 -50.35 -18.46
CA ALA A 372 -12.26 -50.64 -17.32
C ALA A 372 -12.81 -51.84 -16.53
N ALA A 373 -11.90 -52.63 -15.98
CA ALA A 373 -12.20 -53.65 -14.99
C ALA A 373 -11.10 -53.65 -13.93
N ALA A 374 -11.49 -53.76 -12.66
CA ALA A 374 -10.56 -53.73 -11.54
C ALA A 374 -11.12 -54.51 -10.35
N CYS A 375 -10.23 -54.83 -9.41
CA CYS A 375 -10.62 -55.30 -8.09
C CYS A 375 -10.13 -54.26 -7.08
N THR A 376 -10.96 -53.82 -6.15
CA THR A 376 -10.55 -52.92 -5.08
C THR A 376 -10.90 -53.51 -3.71
N ASP A 377 -9.97 -53.44 -2.76
CA ASP A 377 -10.22 -53.97 -1.42
C ASP A 377 -11.21 -53.09 -0.63
N MET A 378 -11.52 -53.47 0.61
CA MET A 378 -12.43 -52.71 1.49
C MET A 378 -11.99 -51.26 1.79
N LYS A 379 -10.74 -50.88 1.52
CA LYS A 379 -10.21 -49.52 1.68
C LYS A 379 -9.95 -48.83 0.34
N GLY A 380 -10.38 -49.43 -0.77
CA GLY A 380 -10.23 -48.87 -2.11
C GLY A 380 -8.86 -49.10 -2.74
N TYR A 381 -8.02 -49.96 -2.16
CA TYR A 381 -6.73 -50.28 -2.75
C TYR A 381 -6.88 -51.20 -3.95
N LEU A 382 -6.25 -50.81 -5.06
CA LEU A 382 -6.33 -51.48 -6.35
C LEU A 382 -5.01 -52.22 -6.64
N PRO A 383 -4.88 -53.53 -6.38
CA PRO A 383 -3.63 -54.26 -6.60
C PRO A 383 -3.22 -54.35 -8.08
N THR A 384 -4.20 -54.38 -9.00
CA THR A 384 -3.96 -54.34 -10.45
C THR A 384 -5.21 -53.87 -11.20
N HIS A 385 -5.00 -53.38 -12.42
CA HIS A 385 -6.04 -52.97 -13.37
C HIS A 385 -5.90 -53.75 -14.70
N ILE A 386 -6.83 -53.53 -15.65
CA ILE A 386 -6.58 -53.88 -17.07
C ILE A 386 -5.27 -53.26 -17.60
N SER A 387 -4.61 -53.95 -18.53
CA SER A 387 -3.31 -53.59 -19.11
C SER A 387 -3.25 -52.15 -19.63
N LYS A 388 -4.36 -51.62 -20.14
CA LYS A 388 -4.47 -50.21 -20.59
C LYS A 388 -4.15 -49.21 -19.48
N HIS A 389 -4.53 -49.50 -18.23
CA HIS A 389 -4.37 -48.64 -17.05
C HIS A 389 -3.31 -49.18 -16.06
N SER A 390 -2.47 -50.11 -16.50
CA SER A 390 -1.35 -50.68 -15.74
C SER A 390 -0.01 -50.37 -16.42
N ARG A 391 0.13 -49.17 -17.02
CA ARG A 391 1.36 -48.76 -17.72
C ARG A 391 2.45 -48.34 -16.72
N THR A 392 3.69 -48.32 -17.20
CA THR A 392 4.83 -47.82 -16.44
C THR A 392 4.72 -46.30 -16.26
N PRO A 393 4.89 -45.76 -15.03
CA PRO A 393 4.95 -44.32 -14.79
C PRO A 393 6.06 -43.64 -15.58
N THR A 394 5.80 -42.39 -15.96
CA THR A 394 6.71 -41.55 -16.72
C THR A 394 7.21 -40.33 -15.94
N GLY A 395 6.55 -39.99 -14.84
CA GLY A 395 6.78 -38.76 -14.08
C GLY A 395 5.93 -37.57 -14.56
N ASP A 396 5.20 -37.71 -15.67
CA ASP A 396 4.18 -36.76 -16.10
C ASP A 396 2.85 -37.05 -15.36
N LEU A 397 2.34 -36.09 -14.61
CA LEU A 397 1.14 -36.26 -13.78
C LEU A 397 -0.10 -36.63 -14.61
N THR A 398 -0.24 -36.08 -15.82
CA THR A 398 -1.40 -36.32 -16.68
C THR A 398 -1.40 -37.77 -17.18
N HIS A 399 -0.25 -38.21 -17.70
CA HIS A 399 -0.06 -39.60 -18.13
C HIS A 399 -0.26 -40.58 -16.97
N ASP A 400 0.41 -40.33 -15.84
CA ASP A 400 0.46 -41.27 -14.72
C ASP A 400 -0.91 -41.37 -14.02
N THR A 401 -1.67 -40.27 -13.93
CA THR A 401 -3.06 -40.28 -13.44
C THR A 401 -3.97 -41.12 -14.35
N GLN A 402 -3.83 -40.97 -15.67
CA GLN A 402 -4.70 -41.63 -16.64
C GLN A 402 -4.39 -43.13 -16.80
N PHE A 403 -3.11 -43.51 -16.85
CA PHE A 403 -2.69 -44.85 -17.28
C PHE A 403 -1.92 -45.69 -16.25
N CYS A 404 -1.58 -45.15 -15.07
CA CYS A 404 -0.77 -45.85 -14.07
C CYS A 404 -1.57 -46.06 -12.77
N ARG A 405 -2.63 -46.88 -12.83
CA ARG A 405 -3.58 -47.06 -11.72
C ARG A 405 -3.23 -48.15 -10.71
N ASP A 406 -2.38 -49.11 -11.09
CA ASP A 406 -1.94 -50.20 -10.20
C ASP A 406 -1.38 -49.66 -8.87
N GLY A 407 -1.93 -50.06 -7.74
CA GLY A 407 -1.51 -49.64 -6.41
C GLY A 407 -2.11 -48.33 -5.93
N ARG A 408 -2.99 -47.66 -6.69
CA ARG A 408 -3.71 -46.48 -6.20
C ARG A 408 -4.73 -46.89 -5.12
N MET A 409 -5.02 -45.96 -4.21
CA MET A 409 -6.21 -46.01 -3.36
C MET A 409 -7.28 -45.11 -3.97
N ILE A 410 -8.44 -45.68 -4.30
CA ILE A 410 -9.60 -44.97 -4.87
C ILE A 410 -10.82 -45.38 -4.04
N LEU A 411 -11.39 -44.42 -3.31
CA LEU A 411 -12.49 -44.68 -2.37
C LEU A 411 -13.42 -43.45 -2.27
N GLU A 412 -14.16 -43.20 -3.35
CA GLU A 412 -15.16 -42.14 -3.43
C GLU A 412 -16.41 -42.48 -2.61
N PRO A 413 -17.32 -41.51 -2.33
CA PRO A 413 -18.55 -41.77 -1.57
C PRO A 413 -19.39 -42.93 -2.13
N ILE A 414 -19.44 -43.07 -3.46
CA ILE A 414 -20.16 -44.17 -4.12
C ILE A 414 -19.48 -45.54 -3.91
N ASP A 415 -18.14 -45.58 -3.88
CA ASP A 415 -17.37 -46.81 -3.59
C ASP A 415 -17.59 -47.23 -2.13
N GLN A 416 -17.65 -46.27 -1.21
CA GLN A 416 -17.98 -46.55 0.20
C GLN A 416 -19.40 -47.12 0.34
N LYS A 417 -20.37 -46.62 -0.44
CA LYS A 417 -21.72 -47.20 -0.49
C LYS A 417 -21.68 -48.64 -1.02
N ALA A 418 -20.96 -48.88 -2.12
CA ALA A 418 -20.80 -50.22 -2.70
C ALA A 418 -20.22 -51.22 -1.69
N LYS A 419 -19.14 -50.84 -1.00
CA LYS A 419 -18.44 -51.67 -0.02
C LYS A 419 -19.28 -52.03 1.19
N ARG A 420 -20.22 -51.17 1.57
CA ARG A 420 -21.20 -51.45 2.65
C ARG A 420 -22.35 -52.35 2.20
N SER A 421 -22.56 -52.52 0.90
CA SER A 421 -23.62 -53.35 0.35
C SER A 421 -23.26 -54.83 0.40
N PHE A 422 -24.27 -55.64 0.78
CA PHE A 422 -24.25 -57.10 0.71
C PHE A 422 -25.15 -57.63 -0.42
N ALA A 423 -25.73 -56.74 -1.25
CA ALA A 423 -26.49 -57.15 -2.42
C ALA A 423 -25.56 -57.88 -3.42
N PRO A 424 -26.06 -58.81 -4.25
CA PRO A 424 -25.23 -59.56 -5.20
C PRO A 424 -24.45 -58.69 -6.20
N TYR A 425 -24.89 -57.45 -6.38
CA TYR A 425 -24.19 -56.38 -7.07
C TYR A 425 -24.81 -55.04 -6.66
N MET A 426 -24.13 -53.94 -6.99
CA MET A 426 -24.67 -52.58 -6.97
C MET A 426 -24.31 -51.91 -8.30
N MET A 427 -25.23 -51.14 -8.86
CA MET A 427 -24.93 -50.27 -9.99
C MET A 427 -24.71 -48.84 -9.53
N ALA A 428 -23.84 -48.13 -10.24
CA ALA A 428 -23.74 -46.70 -10.15
C ALA A 428 -23.53 -46.08 -11.53
N VAL A 429 -23.84 -44.80 -11.63
CA VAL A 429 -23.38 -43.98 -12.75
C VAL A 429 -22.53 -42.88 -12.17
N TYR A 430 -21.31 -42.76 -12.65
CA TYR A 430 -20.38 -41.71 -12.23
C TYR A 430 -19.50 -41.25 -13.37
N ARG A 431 -18.79 -40.16 -13.12
CA ARG A 431 -17.86 -39.56 -14.07
C ARG A 431 -16.50 -40.23 -13.96
N GLN A 432 -16.03 -40.89 -15.02
CA GLN A 432 -14.67 -41.42 -15.01
C GLN A 432 -13.64 -40.31 -15.30
N GLU A 433 -12.60 -40.26 -14.48
CA GLU A 433 -11.44 -39.36 -14.62
C GLU A 433 -10.79 -39.53 -16.02
N GLY A 434 -10.83 -38.47 -16.83
CA GLY A 434 -10.30 -38.38 -18.20
C GLY A 434 -8.98 -37.59 -18.29
N ASP A 435 -8.86 -36.69 -19.26
CA ASP A 435 -7.71 -35.78 -19.45
C ASP A 435 -7.85 -34.41 -18.75
N GLY A 436 -8.94 -34.25 -17.98
CA GLY A 436 -9.30 -32.98 -17.32
C GLY A 436 -10.15 -32.03 -18.18
N GLN A 437 -10.41 -32.34 -19.46
CA GLN A 437 -11.26 -31.55 -20.36
C GLN A 437 -12.43 -32.34 -20.97
N THR A 438 -12.30 -33.67 -21.07
CA THR A 438 -13.35 -34.57 -21.55
C THR A 438 -13.79 -35.53 -20.46
N TYR A 439 -15.10 -35.60 -20.23
CA TYR A 439 -15.72 -36.48 -19.26
C TYR A 439 -16.64 -37.46 -19.97
N ARG A 440 -16.53 -38.75 -19.65
CA ARG A 440 -17.46 -39.77 -20.12
C ARG A 440 -18.34 -40.21 -18.97
N VAL A 441 -19.65 -40.26 -19.22
CA VAL A 441 -20.59 -40.94 -18.33
C VAL A 441 -20.20 -42.41 -18.33
N VAL A 442 -19.84 -42.95 -17.18
CA VAL A 442 -19.52 -44.36 -17.05
C VAL A 442 -20.50 -45.00 -16.10
N ARG A 443 -21.04 -46.13 -16.54
CA ARG A 443 -21.85 -47.01 -15.70
C ARG A 443 -20.91 -48.02 -15.09
N ASN A 444 -21.07 -48.31 -13.80
CA ASN A 444 -20.22 -49.25 -13.09
C ASN A 444 -21.04 -50.30 -12.38
N VAL A 445 -20.59 -51.54 -12.50
CA VAL A 445 -21.07 -52.65 -11.70
C VAL A 445 -20.08 -52.90 -10.58
N TYR A 446 -20.54 -52.86 -9.34
CA TYR A 446 -19.79 -53.34 -8.18
C TYR A 446 -20.31 -54.72 -7.80
N VAL A 447 -19.44 -55.72 -7.80
CA VAL A 447 -19.76 -57.08 -7.36
C VAL A 447 -18.95 -57.40 -6.11
N PRO A 448 -19.62 -57.63 -4.96
CA PRO A 448 -18.95 -58.12 -3.76
C PRO A 448 -18.04 -59.32 -3.99
N MET A 449 -16.78 -59.19 -3.61
CA MET A 449 -15.81 -60.28 -3.64
C MET A 449 -15.58 -60.89 -2.26
N THR A 450 -15.72 -62.20 -2.16
CA THR A 450 -15.49 -62.99 -0.96
C THR A 450 -14.45 -64.05 -1.23
N ILE A 451 -13.37 -64.06 -0.43
CA ILE A 451 -12.30 -65.07 -0.53
C ILE A 451 -12.32 -65.90 0.76
N GLN A 452 -12.48 -67.22 0.64
CA GLN A 452 -12.62 -68.14 1.78
C GLN A 452 -13.68 -67.70 2.80
N GLY A 453 -14.84 -67.22 2.31
CA GLY A 453 -15.95 -66.78 3.16
C GLY A 453 -15.76 -65.41 3.84
N ARG A 454 -14.64 -64.72 3.62
CA ARG A 454 -14.39 -63.37 4.12
C ARG A 454 -14.50 -62.32 3.02
N ARG A 455 -15.26 -61.25 3.25
CA ARG A 455 -15.36 -60.12 2.31
C ARG A 455 -13.99 -59.46 2.12
N TRP A 456 -13.52 -59.44 0.88
CA TRP A 456 -12.23 -58.83 0.51
C TRP A 456 -12.41 -57.41 -0.02
N GLY A 457 -13.44 -57.18 -0.83
CA GLY A 457 -13.63 -55.93 -1.55
C GLY A 457 -14.68 -56.06 -2.64
N ASP A 458 -14.46 -55.39 -3.77
CA ASP A 458 -15.35 -55.39 -4.93
C ASP A 458 -14.59 -55.73 -6.21
N PHE A 459 -15.28 -56.43 -7.10
CA PHE A 459 -14.95 -56.50 -8.51
C PHE A 459 -15.76 -55.44 -9.23
N GLU A 460 -15.09 -54.60 -10.00
CA GLU A 460 -15.67 -53.42 -10.63
C GLU A 460 -15.56 -53.50 -12.14
N VAL A 461 -16.65 -53.19 -12.84
CA VAL A 461 -16.68 -53.12 -14.32
C VAL A 461 -17.32 -51.83 -14.76
N ALA A 462 -16.49 -50.96 -15.35
CA ALA A 462 -16.87 -49.68 -15.87
C ALA A 462 -17.08 -49.77 -17.39
N TYR A 463 -18.25 -49.34 -17.87
CA TYR A 463 -18.64 -49.43 -19.28
C TYR A 463 -19.47 -48.23 -19.74
N SER A 464 -19.54 -48.06 -21.06
CA SER A 464 -20.35 -47.04 -21.74
C SER A 464 -21.23 -47.69 -22.78
N ILE A 465 -22.47 -47.24 -22.90
CA ILE A 465 -23.41 -47.71 -23.95
C ILE A 465 -23.43 -46.76 -25.17
N ASP A 466 -22.84 -45.57 -25.01
CA ASP A 466 -22.65 -44.56 -26.06
C ASP A 466 -21.63 -44.95 -27.12
#